data_AF-A0A1G3HJC6-F1
#
_entry.id   AF-A0A1G3HJC6-F1
#
_cell.length_a   1.000
_cell.length_b   1.000
_cell.length_c   1.000
_cell.angle_alpha   90.00
_cell.angle_beta   90.00
_cell.angle_gamma   90.00
#
_symmetry.space_group_name_H-M   'P 1'
#
loop_
_entity.id
_entity.type
_entity.pdbx_description
1 polymer ?
#
loop_
_entity_poly.entity_id
_entity_poly.type
_entity_poly.pdbx_seq_one_letter_code
_entity_poly.pdbx_strand_id
1 'polypeptide(L)'
;MGEAAIVPENETVCLGQRSMLIRLFPELFNSRFLLFVIYSPSFQARMRKAAIGMTVKHLRVGGVEALMVPVPPKHEQDRIVAIVEALFAHCDRPMAQLASKQAIASNFAKASIEAITGIRIEDKEDMKAPKTELVSRLRLGVSPADKDQAPLAALLIRSNGELAAKALWQMSGLEIDDFYRQLKTEMARGWIMQPEPAYVREVAA
;
A
#
# COMPACT_ATOMS: atom_id res chain seq x y z
N MET A 1 2.45 2.85 15.19
CA MET A 1 2.53 4.32 14.98
C MET A 1 3.95 4.69 15.28
N GLY A 2 4.70 5.15 14.27
CA GLY A 2 6.15 5.35 14.34
C GLY A 2 6.92 4.04 14.49
N GLU A 3 7.56 3.58 13.41
CA GLU A 3 8.61 2.57 13.53
C GLU A 3 9.92 3.28 13.86
N ALA A 4 10.75 2.67 14.69
CA ALA A 4 12.06 3.15 15.05
C ALA A 4 13.10 2.10 14.68
N ALA A 5 14.20 2.53 14.10
CA ALA A 5 15.32 1.68 13.76
C ALA A 5 16.63 2.38 14.11
N ILE A 6 17.65 1.59 14.39
CA ILE A 6 19.02 2.08 14.53
C ILE A 6 19.62 2.11 13.14
N VAL A 7 20.21 3.24 12.77
CA VAL A 7 20.96 3.37 11.51
C VAL A 7 22.21 2.48 11.62
N PRO A 8 22.43 1.53 10.69
CA PRO A 8 23.62 0.68 10.71
C PRO A 8 24.91 1.49 10.62
N GLU A 9 25.98 0.97 11.21
CA GLU A 9 27.29 1.60 11.12
C GLU A 9 27.77 1.63 9.66
N ASN A 10 28.41 2.73 9.28
CA ASN A 10 28.96 2.98 7.93
C ASN A 10 27.93 3.06 6.79
N GLU A 11 26.64 3.15 7.09
CA GLU A 11 25.62 3.38 6.08
C GLU A 11 25.23 4.87 5.99
N THR A 12 25.08 5.35 4.76
CA THR A 12 24.54 6.69 4.50
C THR A 12 23.07 6.54 4.13
N VAL A 13 22.18 7.02 5.00
CA VAL A 13 20.73 6.90 4.79
C VAL A 13 20.14 8.24 4.35
N CYS A 14 19.26 8.19 3.35
CA CYS A 14 18.44 9.33 2.96
C CYS A 14 17.06 9.22 3.64
N LEU A 15 16.72 10.18 4.48
CA LEU A 15 15.46 10.16 5.22
C LEU A 15 14.33 10.72 4.36
N GLY A 16 13.30 9.91 4.13
CA GLY A 16 12.09 10.33 3.46
C GLY A 16 11.22 11.27 4.30
N GLN A 17 10.13 11.74 3.69
CA GLN A 17 9.13 12.54 4.40
C GLN A 17 8.57 11.78 5.61
N ARG A 18 8.29 12.50 6.71
CA ARG A 18 7.73 11.95 7.97
C ARG A 18 8.65 10.97 8.73
N SER A 19 9.94 10.99 8.45
CA SER A 19 10.98 10.34 9.27
C SER A 19 11.72 11.37 10.13
N MET A 20 12.27 10.93 11.25
CA MET A 20 13.06 11.79 12.15
C MET A 20 14.34 11.09 12.56
N LEU A 21 15.45 11.82 12.58
CA LEU A 21 16.74 11.34 13.09
C LEU A 21 16.91 11.80 14.53
N ILE A 22 17.10 10.84 15.44
CA ILE A 22 17.52 11.13 16.81
C ILE A 22 19.01 10.82 16.89
N ARG A 23 19.83 11.86 17.06
CA ARG A 23 21.28 11.71 17.25
C ARG A 23 21.61 11.72 18.74
N LEU A 24 22.21 10.63 19.20
CA LEU A 24 22.59 10.46 20.60
C LEU A 24 24.05 10.79 20.82
N PHE A 25 24.39 11.13 22.06
CA PHE A 25 25.77 11.24 22.53
C PHE A 25 26.24 9.84 22.95
N PRO A 26 27.16 9.19 22.22
CA PRO A 26 27.55 7.79 22.48
C PRO A 26 28.14 7.56 23.88
N GLU A 27 28.80 8.60 24.42
CA GLU A 27 29.38 8.58 25.78
C GLU A 27 28.32 8.54 26.89
N LEU A 28 27.09 8.97 26.60
CA LEU A 28 26.02 9.09 27.59
C LEU A 28 24.89 8.08 27.36
N PHE A 29 24.70 7.63 26.12
CA PHE A 29 23.55 6.83 25.71
C PHE A 29 23.93 5.61 24.90
N ASN A 30 23.28 4.50 25.24
CA ASN A 30 23.21 3.33 24.38
C ASN A 30 22.00 3.46 23.41
N SER A 31 22.24 3.40 22.10
CA SER A 31 21.21 3.51 21.08
C SER A 31 20.13 2.42 21.19
N ARG A 32 20.52 1.18 21.57
CA ARG A 32 19.59 0.06 21.77
C ARG A 32 18.70 0.27 22.99
N PHE A 33 19.23 0.89 24.04
CA PHE A 33 18.43 1.24 25.21
C PHE A 33 17.29 2.19 24.82
N LEU A 34 17.60 3.27 24.09
CA LEU A 34 16.56 4.20 23.63
C LEU A 34 15.55 3.52 22.71
N LEU A 35 16.01 2.62 21.82
CA LEU A 35 15.12 1.83 20.96
C LEU A 35 14.11 1.03 21.79
N PHE A 36 14.56 0.30 22.82
CA PHE A 36 13.67 -0.44 23.71
C PHE A 36 12.71 0.47 24.49
N VAL A 37 13.17 1.65 24.92
CA VAL A 37 12.30 2.64 25.56
C VAL A 37 11.22 3.12 24.59
N ILE A 38 11.56 3.42 23.33
CA ILE A 38 10.60 3.87 22.31
C ILE A 38 9.51 2.82 22.11
N TYR A 39 9.87 1.54 22.07
CA TYR A 39 8.92 0.44 21.93
C TYR A 39 8.20 0.06 23.23
N SER A 40 8.60 0.63 24.38
CA SER A 40 7.95 0.33 25.66
C SER A 40 6.47 0.78 25.67
N PRO A 41 5.56 0.02 26.30
CA PRO A 41 4.14 0.38 26.35
C PRO A 41 3.89 1.78 26.94
N SER A 42 4.69 2.16 27.95
CA SER A 42 4.57 3.45 28.62
C SER A 42 4.92 4.61 27.69
N PHE A 43 5.99 4.47 26.89
CA PHE A 43 6.42 5.48 25.94
C PHE A 43 5.45 5.56 24.75
N GLN A 44 5.05 4.42 24.20
CA GLN A 44 4.03 4.34 23.14
C GLN A 44 2.71 4.98 23.55
N ALA A 45 2.30 4.87 24.82
CA ALA A 45 1.12 5.56 25.32
C ALA A 45 1.29 7.10 25.34
N ARG A 46 2.44 7.61 25.79
CA ARG A 46 2.76 9.05 25.76
C ARG A 46 2.83 9.58 24.32
N MET A 47 3.50 8.83 23.44
CA MET A 47 3.62 9.17 22.03
C MET A 47 2.27 9.26 21.32
N ARG A 48 1.36 8.31 21.59
CA ARG A 48 -0.02 8.32 21.04
C ARG A 48 -0.85 9.51 21.52
N LYS A 49 -0.62 10.00 22.74
CA LYS A 49 -1.27 11.21 23.29
C LYS A 49 -0.72 12.49 22.67
N ALA A 50 0.58 12.54 22.40
CA ALA A 50 1.24 13.70 21.80
C ALA A 50 1.03 13.81 20.27
N ALA A 51 0.58 12.73 19.63
CA ALA A 51 0.39 12.71 18.20
C ALA A 51 -0.84 13.51 17.74
N ILE A 52 -0.68 14.18 16.59
CA ILE A 52 -1.64 15.13 16.03
C ILE A 52 -2.18 14.57 14.70
N GLY A 53 -3.43 14.89 14.37
CA GLY A 53 -4.08 14.53 13.11
C GLY A 53 -5.26 13.57 13.30
N MET A 54 -6.35 13.81 12.58
CA MET A 54 -7.57 13.00 12.66
C MET A 54 -7.49 11.75 11.77
N THR A 55 -7.05 11.89 10.52
CA THR A 55 -6.98 10.80 9.54
C THR A 55 -5.66 10.05 9.57
N VAL A 56 -4.54 10.78 9.67
CA VAL A 56 -3.20 10.20 9.81
C VAL A 56 -2.54 10.86 11.01
N LYS A 57 -2.35 10.10 12.08
CA LYS A 57 -1.65 10.61 13.25
C LYS A 57 -0.16 10.70 12.96
N HIS A 58 0.44 11.86 13.15
CA HIS A 58 1.87 12.08 13.05
C HIS A 58 2.40 12.82 14.28
N LEU A 59 3.70 12.73 14.52
CA LEU A 59 4.36 13.49 15.58
C LEU A 59 5.21 14.60 14.95
N ARG A 60 5.10 15.82 15.49
CA ARG A 60 5.95 16.94 15.08
C ARG A 60 7.25 16.92 15.88
N VAL A 61 8.29 17.60 15.38
CA VAL A 61 9.60 17.68 16.04
C VAL A 61 9.47 18.12 17.51
N GLY A 62 8.81 19.26 17.78
CA GLY A 62 8.61 19.72 19.16
C GLY A 62 7.77 18.78 20.03
N GLY A 63 6.93 17.94 19.42
CA GLY A 63 6.19 16.89 20.13
C GLY A 63 7.09 15.74 20.57
N VAL A 64 8.12 15.40 19.78
CA VAL A 64 9.16 14.43 20.17
C VAL A 64 10.05 15.01 21.27
N GLU A 65 10.48 16.27 21.14
CA GLU A 65 11.35 16.93 22.12
C GLU A 65 10.71 17.02 23.52
N ALA A 66 9.38 17.10 23.58
CA ALA A 66 8.64 17.11 24.85
C ALA A 66 8.48 15.71 25.49
N LEU A 67 8.83 14.62 24.80
CA LEU A 67 8.69 13.26 25.34
C LEU A 67 9.82 12.96 26.33
N MET A 68 9.46 12.86 27.61
CA MET A 68 10.41 12.49 28.65
C MET A 68 10.72 10.98 28.65
N VAL A 69 12.00 10.69 28.85
CA VAL A 69 12.59 9.34 28.97
C VAL A 69 13.40 9.27 30.27
N PRO A 70 13.24 8.23 31.10
CA PRO A 70 14.15 8.00 32.21
C PRO A 70 15.52 7.55 31.67
N VAL A 71 16.59 8.22 32.12
CA VAL A 71 17.95 7.99 31.63
C VAL A 71 18.84 7.54 32.79
N PRO A 72 19.04 6.23 33.00
CA PRO A 72 20.01 5.75 33.97
C PRO A 72 21.44 5.96 33.46
N PRO A 73 22.48 5.81 34.30
CA PRO A 73 23.88 5.85 33.86
C PRO A 73 24.14 4.86 32.72
N LYS A 74 25.08 5.18 31.82
CA LYS A 74 25.35 4.37 30.62
C LYS A 74 25.59 2.89 30.92
N HIS A 75 26.37 2.57 31.94
CA HIS A 75 26.66 1.18 32.31
C HIS A 75 25.39 0.39 32.70
N GLU A 76 24.41 1.06 33.30
CA GLU A 76 23.13 0.47 33.66
C GLU A 76 22.24 0.30 32.42
N GLN A 77 22.27 1.26 31.48
CA GLN A 77 21.64 1.11 30.16
C GLN A 77 22.17 -0.13 29.43
N ASP A 78 23.48 -0.32 29.39
CA ASP A 78 24.14 -1.47 28.74
C ASP A 78 23.71 -2.79 29.41
N ARG A 79 23.62 -2.82 30.75
CA ARG A 79 23.14 -3.99 31.50
C ARG A 79 21.67 -4.30 31.20
N ILE A 80 20.81 -3.29 31.13
CA ILE A 80 19.39 -3.46 30.78
C ILE A 80 19.27 -4.05 29.38
N VAL A 81 20.02 -3.51 28.41
CA VAL A 81 20.03 -4.01 27.02
C VAL A 81 20.41 -5.48 26.98
N ALA A 82 21.48 -5.89 27.67
CA ALA A 82 21.93 -7.28 27.69
C ALA A 82 20.85 -8.24 28.24
N ILE A 83 20.14 -7.84 29.30
CA ILE A 83 19.05 -8.65 29.87
C ILE A 83 17.89 -8.78 28.88
N VAL A 84 17.48 -7.68 28.26
CA VAL A 84 16.38 -7.67 27.29
C VAL A 84 16.72 -8.52 26.06
N GLU A 85 17.94 -8.41 25.54
CA GLU A 85 18.39 -9.22 24.40
C GLU A 85 18.44 -10.72 24.75
N ALA A 86 18.90 -11.08 25.95
CA ALA A 86 18.86 -12.47 26.42
C ALA A 86 17.42 -13.01 26.47
N LEU A 87 16.47 -12.21 26.92
CA LEU A 87 15.05 -12.59 26.94
C LEU A 87 14.48 -12.77 25.53
N PHE A 88 14.82 -11.91 24.57
CA PHE A 88 14.39 -12.08 23.19
C PHE A 88 14.96 -13.35 22.56
N ALA A 89 16.24 -13.65 22.80
CA ALA A 89 16.86 -14.89 22.32
C ALA A 89 16.16 -16.15 22.85
N HIS A 90 15.61 -16.11 24.07
CA HIS A 90 14.79 -17.19 24.61
C HIS A 90 13.45 -17.36 23.89
N CYS A 91 12.88 -16.30 23.32
CA CYS A 91 11.65 -16.33 22.53
C CYS A 91 11.88 -16.80 21.08
N ASP A 92 13.02 -16.45 20.48
CA ASP A 92 13.34 -16.78 19.09
C ASP A 92 13.42 -18.29 18.85
N ARG A 93 13.97 -19.04 19.82
CA ARG A 93 14.12 -20.50 19.70
C ARG A 93 12.77 -21.23 19.58
N PRO A 94 11.79 -21.03 20.49
CA PRO A 94 10.45 -21.59 20.33
C PRO A 94 9.75 -21.16 19.03
N MET A 95 9.89 -19.90 18.62
CA MET A 95 9.29 -19.41 17.38
C MET A 95 9.83 -20.14 16.16
N ALA A 96 11.15 -20.31 16.07
CA ALA A 96 11.79 -21.08 15.00
C ALA A 96 11.35 -22.56 15.01
N GLN A 97 11.24 -23.17 16.21
CA GLN A 97 10.75 -24.54 16.35
C GLN A 97 9.30 -24.69 15.92
N LEU A 98 8.44 -23.73 16.27
CA LEU A 98 7.03 -23.74 15.89
C LEU A 98 6.87 -23.62 14.37
N ALA A 99 7.60 -22.70 13.74
CA ALA A 99 7.60 -22.52 12.29
C ALA A 99 8.05 -23.81 11.56
N SER A 100 9.13 -24.46 12.03
CA SER A 100 9.59 -25.72 11.48
C SER A 100 8.57 -26.85 11.63
N LYS A 101 7.96 -26.99 12.81
CA LYS A 101 6.90 -27.99 13.06
C LYS A 101 5.68 -27.76 12.17
N GLN A 102 5.26 -26.51 11.99
CA GLN A 102 4.15 -26.16 11.09
C GLN A 102 4.46 -26.52 9.63
N ALA A 103 5.68 -26.23 9.16
CA ALA A 103 6.11 -26.59 7.82
C ALA A 103 6.12 -28.12 7.61
N ILE A 104 6.65 -28.88 8.57
CA ILE A 104 6.66 -30.35 8.52
C ILE A 104 5.22 -30.90 8.52
N ALA A 105 4.35 -30.38 9.39
CA ALA A 105 2.95 -30.81 9.46
C ALA A 105 2.20 -30.51 8.16
N SER A 106 2.42 -29.34 7.55
CA SER A 106 1.84 -28.97 6.26
C SER A 106 2.31 -29.91 5.15
N ASN A 107 3.62 -30.17 5.08
CA ASN A 107 4.19 -31.07 4.09
C ASN A 107 3.69 -32.52 4.27
N PHE A 108 3.57 -32.99 5.52
CA PHE A 108 3.00 -34.30 5.81
C PHE A 108 1.53 -34.39 5.38
N ALA A 109 0.74 -33.36 5.63
CA ALA A 109 -0.66 -33.31 5.18
C ALA A 109 -0.77 -33.35 3.65
N LYS A 110 0.05 -32.55 2.94
CA LYS A 110 0.11 -32.56 1.47
C LYS A 110 0.49 -33.95 0.94
N ALA A 111 1.56 -34.54 1.47
CA ALA A 111 2.04 -35.86 1.06
C ALA A 111 1.02 -36.97 1.35
N SER A 112 0.28 -36.88 2.46
CA SER A 112 -0.76 -37.86 2.81
C SER A 112 -1.94 -37.80 1.84
N ILE A 113 -2.37 -36.59 1.44
CA ILE A 113 -3.43 -36.43 0.45
C ILE A 113 -2.94 -36.93 -0.91
N GLU A 114 -1.71 -36.61 -1.32
CA GLU A 114 -1.14 -37.13 -2.57
C GLU A 114 -1.05 -38.65 -2.55
N ALA A 115 -0.61 -39.26 -1.44
CA ALA A 115 -0.52 -40.71 -1.31
C ALA A 115 -1.88 -41.43 -1.38
N ILE A 116 -2.94 -40.82 -0.83
CA ILE A 116 -4.29 -41.41 -0.81
C ILE A 116 -5.04 -41.15 -2.12
N THR A 117 -4.88 -39.98 -2.72
CA THR A 117 -5.71 -39.52 -3.86
C THR A 117 -4.99 -39.55 -5.21
N GLY A 118 -3.66 -39.63 -5.21
CA GLY A 118 -2.83 -39.46 -6.41
C GLY A 118 -2.80 -38.02 -6.94
N ILE A 119 -3.46 -37.07 -6.26
CA ILE A 119 -3.55 -35.67 -6.69
C ILE A 119 -2.45 -34.87 -5.97
N ARG A 120 -1.59 -34.21 -6.75
CA ARG A 120 -0.59 -33.28 -6.24
C ARG A 120 -1.24 -31.96 -5.85
N ILE A 121 -1.03 -31.56 -4.60
CA ILE A 121 -1.41 -30.22 -4.12
C ILE A 121 -0.22 -29.31 -4.37
N GLU A 122 -0.26 -28.60 -5.49
CA GLU A 122 0.68 -27.51 -5.75
C GLU A 122 0.33 -26.32 -4.85
N ASP A 123 1.36 -25.63 -4.35
CA ASP A 123 1.15 -24.35 -3.68
C ASP A 123 0.53 -23.39 -4.70
N LYS A 124 -0.63 -22.83 -4.35
CA LYS A 124 -1.24 -21.75 -5.14
C LYS A 124 -0.20 -20.65 -5.27
N GLU A 125 0.38 -20.49 -6.45
CA GLU A 125 0.95 -19.21 -6.83
C GLU A 125 -0.14 -18.15 -6.63
N ASP A 126 0.22 -17.02 -6.02
CA ASP A 126 -0.66 -15.85 -5.96
C ASP A 126 -1.10 -15.53 -7.39
N MET A 127 -2.32 -15.95 -7.75
CA MET A 127 -2.94 -15.61 -9.03
C MET A 127 -2.91 -14.09 -9.15
N LYS A 128 -1.99 -13.55 -9.96
CA LYS A 128 -2.12 -12.19 -10.45
C LYS A 128 -3.44 -12.14 -11.18
N ALA A 129 -4.40 -11.37 -10.64
CA ALA A 129 -5.70 -11.19 -11.27
C ALA A 129 -5.50 -10.90 -12.77
N PRO A 130 -6.18 -11.63 -13.68
CA PRO A 130 -6.05 -11.36 -15.10
C PRO A 130 -6.42 -9.90 -15.33
N LYS A 131 -5.56 -9.16 -16.06
CA LYS A 131 -5.83 -7.77 -16.44
C LYS A 131 -6.97 -7.78 -17.46
N THR A 132 -8.21 -7.80 -16.99
CA THR A 132 -9.39 -7.65 -17.82
C THR A 132 -9.68 -6.17 -18.03
N GLU A 133 -9.57 -5.69 -19.27
CA GLU A 133 -10.10 -4.38 -19.64
C GLU A 133 -11.50 -4.53 -20.24
N LEU A 134 -12.46 -3.76 -19.71
CA LEU A 134 -13.79 -3.61 -20.31
C LEU A 134 -13.66 -2.72 -21.55
N VAL A 135 -13.75 -3.32 -22.74
CA VAL A 135 -13.68 -2.59 -24.00
C VAL A 135 -15.10 -2.27 -24.47
N SER A 136 -15.58 -1.05 -24.24
CA SER A 136 -16.74 -0.50 -24.93
C SER A 136 -16.29 0.52 -25.97
N ARG A 137 -16.65 0.29 -27.24
CA ARG A 137 -16.42 1.24 -28.34
C ARG A 137 -17.67 2.11 -28.48
N LEU A 138 -17.45 3.43 -28.47
CA LEU A 138 -18.48 4.43 -28.73
C LEU A 138 -18.40 4.81 -30.21
N ARG A 139 -19.56 4.82 -30.87
CA ARG A 139 -19.70 5.18 -32.29
C ARG A 139 -20.45 6.49 -32.43
N LEU A 140 -20.04 7.31 -33.37
CA LEU A 140 -20.78 8.50 -33.77
C LEU A 140 -22.10 8.06 -34.43
N GLY A 141 -23.21 8.62 -33.97
CA GLY A 141 -24.53 8.48 -34.59
C GLY A 141 -24.75 9.60 -35.59
N VAL A 142 -25.63 10.54 -35.25
CA VAL A 142 -25.90 11.72 -36.09
C VAL A 142 -24.83 12.79 -35.88
N SER A 143 -24.32 13.38 -36.95
CA SER A 143 -23.39 14.50 -36.86
C SER A 143 -24.08 15.72 -36.23
N PRO A 144 -23.60 16.25 -35.09
CA PRO A 144 -24.13 17.49 -34.53
C PRO A 144 -23.92 18.66 -35.50
N ALA A 145 -24.80 19.67 -35.48
CA ALA A 145 -24.62 20.91 -36.23
C ALA A 145 -23.65 21.85 -35.50
N ASP A 146 -22.99 22.78 -36.21
CA ASP A 146 -21.99 23.70 -35.62
C ASP A 146 -22.49 24.57 -34.43
N LYS A 147 -23.81 24.61 -34.19
CA LYS A 147 -24.43 25.33 -33.06
C LYS A 147 -24.72 24.44 -31.84
N ASP A 148 -24.45 23.15 -31.92
CA ASP A 148 -24.74 22.18 -30.87
C ASP A 148 -23.54 21.97 -29.92
N GLN A 149 -23.79 22.01 -28.61
CA GLN A 149 -22.77 21.71 -27.59
C GLN A 149 -22.55 20.20 -27.48
N ALA A 150 -21.76 19.65 -28.40
CA ALA A 150 -21.46 18.22 -28.53
C ALA A 150 -19.95 17.91 -28.49
N PRO A 151 -19.23 18.22 -27.38
CA PRO A 151 -17.79 18.04 -27.28
C PRO A 151 -17.34 16.59 -27.47
N LEU A 152 -18.09 15.57 -27.02
CA LEU A 152 -17.67 14.17 -27.16
C LEU A 152 -17.88 13.66 -28.59
N ALA A 153 -19.01 13.99 -29.22
CA ALA A 153 -19.27 13.72 -30.62
C ALA A 153 -18.26 14.43 -31.55
N ALA A 154 -17.86 15.67 -31.23
CA ALA A 154 -16.82 16.37 -31.98
C ALA A 154 -15.45 15.67 -31.90
N LEU A 155 -15.09 15.10 -30.74
CA LEU A 155 -13.88 14.30 -30.57
C LEU A 155 -13.96 12.96 -31.32
N LEU A 156 -15.15 12.35 -31.38
CA LEU A 156 -15.40 11.15 -32.20
C LEU A 156 -15.27 11.46 -33.70
N ILE A 157 -15.78 12.61 -34.17
CA ILE A 157 -15.60 13.06 -35.57
C ILE A 157 -14.11 13.19 -35.91
N ARG A 158 -13.32 13.82 -35.03
CA ARG A 158 -11.87 13.97 -35.22
C ARG A 158 -11.13 12.64 -35.26
N SER A 159 -11.71 11.59 -34.67
CA SER A 159 -11.10 10.27 -34.53
C SER A 159 -11.74 9.23 -35.42
N ASN A 160 -12.27 9.65 -36.57
CA ASN A 160 -12.82 8.78 -37.62
C ASN A 160 -14.11 8.02 -37.23
N GLY A 161 -14.87 8.53 -36.26
CA GLY A 161 -16.23 8.08 -35.94
C GLY A 161 -16.35 6.93 -34.94
N GLU A 162 -15.25 6.30 -34.51
CA GLU A 162 -15.25 5.23 -33.50
C GLU A 162 -14.09 5.37 -32.51
N LEU A 163 -14.37 5.28 -31.20
CA LEU A 163 -13.30 5.33 -30.18
C LEU A 163 -13.66 4.52 -28.93
N ALA A 164 -12.66 4.00 -28.22
CA ALA A 164 -12.89 3.34 -26.93
C ALA A 164 -13.32 4.36 -25.88
N ALA A 165 -14.29 4.02 -25.01
CA ALA A 165 -14.81 4.96 -24.00
C ALA A 165 -13.70 5.55 -23.10
N LYS A 166 -12.72 4.73 -22.72
CA LYS A 166 -11.54 5.14 -21.94
C LYS A 166 -10.69 6.18 -22.67
N ALA A 167 -10.44 5.97 -23.96
CA ALA A 167 -9.67 6.91 -24.77
C ALA A 167 -10.46 8.21 -25.01
N LEU A 168 -11.78 8.13 -25.15
CA LEU A 168 -12.63 9.32 -25.37
C LEU A 168 -12.65 10.19 -24.12
N TRP A 169 -12.72 9.56 -22.94
CA TRP A 169 -12.60 10.25 -21.67
C TRP A 169 -11.24 10.95 -21.53
N GLN A 170 -10.13 10.23 -21.79
CA GLN A 170 -8.79 10.81 -21.73
C GLN A 170 -8.60 12.00 -22.68
N MET A 171 -9.17 11.92 -23.89
CA MET A 171 -9.12 13.02 -24.87
C MET A 171 -10.03 14.19 -24.53
N SER A 172 -11.12 13.95 -23.79
CA SER A 172 -12.04 15.01 -23.37
C SER A 172 -11.45 15.92 -22.29
N GLY A 173 -10.51 15.42 -21.49
CA GLY A 173 -9.93 16.16 -20.36
C GLY A 173 -10.93 16.49 -19.25
N LEU A 174 -12.14 15.91 -19.29
CA LEU A 174 -13.19 16.12 -18.28
C LEU A 174 -12.96 15.21 -17.07
N GLU A 175 -13.39 15.67 -15.90
CA GLU A 175 -13.56 14.81 -14.73
C GLU A 175 -14.56 13.69 -15.03
N ILE A 176 -14.38 12.53 -14.40
CA ILE A 176 -15.12 11.30 -14.77
C ILE A 176 -16.64 11.45 -14.63
N ASP A 177 -17.12 12.16 -13.62
CA ASP A 177 -18.56 12.39 -13.39
C ASP A 177 -19.18 13.32 -14.44
N ASP A 178 -18.44 14.35 -14.85
CA ASP A 178 -18.87 15.29 -15.88
C ASP A 178 -18.84 14.65 -17.27
N PHE A 179 -17.86 13.79 -17.53
CA PHE A 179 -17.80 12.95 -18.73
C PHE A 179 -19.04 12.07 -18.85
N TYR A 180 -19.43 11.35 -17.79
CA TYR A 180 -20.64 10.52 -17.84
C TYR A 180 -21.93 11.32 -17.97
N ARG A 181 -22.00 12.50 -17.36
CA ARG A 181 -23.15 13.41 -17.51
C ARG A 181 -23.29 13.84 -18.97
N GLN A 182 -22.19 14.29 -19.58
CA GLN A 182 -22.15 14.71 -20.97
C GLN A 182 -22.43 13.55 -21.93
N LEU A 183 -21.84 12.38 -21.71
CA LEU A 183 -22.07 11.18 -22.52
C LEU A 183 -23.54 10.79 -22.54
N LYS A 184 -24.22 10.81 -21.39
CA LYS A 184 -25.67 10.55 -21.32
C LYS A 184 -26.48 11.59 -22.08
N THR A 185 -26.11 12.87 -21.99
CA THR A 185 -26.79 13.95 -22.72
C THR A 185 -26.62 13.80 -24.24
N GLU A 186 -25.42 13.50 -24.72
CA GLU A 186 -25.15 13.33 -26.15
C GLU A 186 -25.74 12.02 -26.72
N MET A 187 -25.81 10.95 -25.91
CA MET A 187 -26.55 9.74 -26.25
C MET A 187 -28.06 9.99 -26.35
N ALA A 188 -28.64 10.74 -25.40
CA ALA A 188 -30.06 11.08 -25.42
C ALA A 188 -30.46 11.93 -26.64
N ARG A 189 -29.51 12.70 -27.19
CA ARG A 189 -29.67 13.50 -28.41
C ARG A 189 -29.39 12.71 -29.70
N GLY A 190 -28.94 11.46 -29.60
CA GLY A 190 -28.65 10.59 -30.74
C GLY A 190 -27.32 10.85 -31.45
N TRP A 191 -26.43 11.66 -30.87
CA TRP A 191 -25.12 11.97 -31.44
C TRP A 191 -24.09 10.86 -31.19
N ILE A 192 -24.27 10.12 -30.10
CA ILE A 192 -23.47 8.93 -29.77
C ILE A 192 -24.42 7.74 -29.70
N MET A 193 -24.11 6.70 -30.48
CA MET A 193 -24.91 5.48 -30.44
C MET A 193 -24.77 4.78 -29.09
N GLN A 194 -25.85 4.17 -28.62
CA GLN A 194 -25.82 3.35 -27.43
C GLN A 194 -24.82 2.21 -27.64
N PRO A 195 -23.77 2.09 -26.81
CA PRO A 195 -22.76 1.06 -27.00
C PRO A 195 -23.38 -0.32 -26.75
N GLU A 196 -22.91 -1.32 -27.50
CA GLU A 196 -23.19 -2.72 -27.18
C GLU A 196 -22.73 -3.07 -25.76
N PRO A 197 -23.37 -4.04 -25.07
CA PRO A 197 -22.97 -4.46 -23.74
C PRO A 197 -21.48 -4.80 -23.73
N ALA A 198 -20.74 -4.21 -22.77
CA ALA A 198 -19.30 -4.39 -22.71
C ALA A 198 -18.96 -5.88 -22.52
N TYR A 199 -18.07 -6.40 -23.37
CA TYR A 199 -17.55 -7.76 -23.23
C TYR A 199 -16.13 -7.72 -22.66
N VAL A 200 -15.80 -8.74 -21.87
CA VAL A 200 -14.48 -8.90 -21.29
C VAL A 200 -13.55 -9.43 -22.37
N ARG A 201 -12.45 -8.72 -22.65
CA ARG A 201 -11.38 -9.20 -23.51
C ARG A 201 -10.12 -9.41 -22.68
N GLU A 202 -9.58 -10.62 -22.73
CA GLU A 202 -8.26 -10.90 -22.15
C GLU A 202 -7.19 -10.20 -22.99
N VAL A 203 -6.39 -9.36 -22.35
CA VAL A 203 -5.24 -8.72 -22.97
C VAL A 203 -4.05 -9.68 -22.82
N ALA A 204 -3.62 -10.30 -23.91
CA ALA A 204 -2.38 -11.06 -23.94
C ALA A 204 -1.20 -10.11 -23.66
N ALA A 205 -0.29 -10.54 -22.79
CA ALA A 205 0.88 -9.79 -22.34
C ALA A 205 1.92 -9.59 -23.45
#